data_AF-A0A511AB04-F1
#
_entry.id   AF-A0A511AB04-F1
#
_cell.length_a   1.000
_cell.length_b   1.000
_cell.length_c   1.000
_cell.angle_alpha   90.00
_cell.angle_beta   90.00
_cell.angle_gamma   90.00
#
_symmetry.space_group_name_H-M   'P 1'
#
loop_
_entity.id
_entity.type
_entity.pdbx_description
1 polymer ?
#
loop_
_entity_poly.entity_id
_entity_poly.type
_entity_poly.pdbx_seq_one_letter_code
_entity_poly.pdbx_strand_id
1 'polypeptide(L)'
;MTSDPYRPVVAVDVDGVLRVPNAKPGLEFRDGIITAEITMSRAAYPTLFHAMLRPDDPDEWTETHSFSGIGADWIRNLINRGVEVVWATTWLGHANTYFAPALGVPSLPVGVVDDGWSDWSSASWKSRQLGSNWAGRPLLWVDDVPVLYPEARLDRLRRPVDRALTRSFIVPNPTFGIRAADVQILDEWLALTSTEAGQRELRRQRQLQFRRRRDRFRRERWGTEAAYRRWRKYRRALNEVLAPDSVLGSTLTSELAEHEGNLSLAEIAFLRKEWGDRADPPAEELLRVIESVRRLEDDASTKP
;
A
#
# COMPACT_ATOMS: atom_id res chain seq x y z
N MET A 1 11.50 4.30 -26.56
CA MET A 1 11.01 2.90 -26.54
C MET A 1 9.78 2.84 -25.66
N THR A 2 8.61 2.55 -26.24
CA THR A 2 7.38 2.31 -25.46
C THR A 2 7.60 1.08 -24.60
N SER A 3 7.48 1.23 -23.28
CA SER A 3 7.68 0.13 -22.34
C SER A 3 6.57 -0.91 -22.51
N ASP A 4 6.93 -2.21 -22.55
CA ASP A 4 5.95 -3.29 -22.72
C ASP A 4 5.03 -3.36 -21.47
N PRO A 5 3.72 -3.07 -21.61
CA PRO A 5 2.80 -3.04 -20.48
C PRO A 5 2.52 -4.42 -19.89
N TYR A 6 2.93 -5.50 -20.56
CA TYR A 6 2.78 -6.88 -20.10
C TYR A 6 4.06 -7.47 -19.57
N ARG A 7 5.19 -6.75 -19.63
CA ARG A 7 6.45 -7.17 -19.01
C ARG A 7 6.49 -6.69 -17.56
N PRO A 8 6.26 -7.57 -16.56
CA PRO A 8 6.29 -7.15 -15.16
C PRO A 8 7.69 -6.75 -14.72
N VAL A 9 7.72 -5.96 -13.65
CA VAL A 9 8.93 -5.59 -12.93
C VAL A 9 8.87 -6.20 -11.53
N VAL A 10 9.94 -6.87 -11.12
CA VAL A 10 10.12 -7.41 -9.77
C VAL A 10 11.28 -6.66 -9.12
N ALA A 11 10.94 -5.85 -8.13
CA ALA A 11 11.88 -5.10 -7.32
C ALA A 11 12.14 -5.89 -6.03
N VAL A 12 13.39 -6.27 -5.78
CA VAL A 12 13.73 -7.24 -4.72
C VAL A 12 14.75 -6.65 -3.76
N ASP A 13 14.47 -6.76 -2.46
CA ASP A 13 15.46 -6.50 -1.42
C ASP A 13 16.44 -7.68 -1.29
N VAL A 14 17.59 -7.43 -0.69
CA VAL A 14 18.57 -8.45 -0.34
C VAL A 14 18.31 -8.96 1.07
N ASP A 15 18.34 -8.09 2.07
CA ASP A 15 18.25 -8.49 3.47
C ASP A 15 16.86 -9.01 3.84
N GLY A 16 16.81 -10.12 4.58
CA GLY A 16 15.56 -10.75 5.00
C GLY A 16 14.72 -11.38 3.87
N VAL A 17 15.11 -11.18 2.61
CA VAL A 17 14.48 -11.76 1.42
C VAL A 17 15.40 -12.82 0.80
N LEU A 18 16.61 -12.41 0.42
CA LEU A 18 17.62 -13.25 -0.24
C LEU A 18 18.75 -13.60 0.72
N ARG A 19 19.35 -12.60 1.38
CA ARG A 19 20.35 -12.79 2.42
C ARG A 19 19.62 -13.05 3.74
N VAL A 20 19.96 -14.15 4.37
CA VAL A 20 19.36 -14.61 5.63
C VAL A 20 20.43 -14.64 6.71
N PRO A 21 20.06 -14.55 8.01
CA PRO A 21 21.02 -14.68 9.08
C PRO A 21 21.84 -15.96 8.93
N ASN A 22 23.16 -15.87 9.15
CA ASN A 22 24.03 -17.03 9.17
C ASN A 22 23.47 -18.07 10.15
N ALA A 23 23.49 -19.33 9.73
CA ALA A 23 23.19 -20.43 10.63
C ALA A 23 24.17 -20.36 11.81
N LYS A 24 23.65 -20.16 13.03
CA LYS A 24 24.45 -20.41 14.24
C LYS A 24 24.85 -21.89 14.24
N PRO A 25 26.00 -22.26 14.83
CA PRO A 25 26.32 -23.67 15.05
C PRO A 25 25.15 -24.41 15.71
N GLY A 26 24.66 -25.48 15.06
CA GLY A 26 23.49 -26.25 15.49
C GLY A 26 22.12 -25.80 14.96
N LEU A 27 22.06 -24.73 14.18
CA LEU A 27 20.91 -24.34 13.32
C LEU A 27 21.28 -24.39 11.83
N GLU A 28 22.39 -25.04 11.53
CA GLU A 28 22.81 -25.41 10.19
C GLU A 28 21.72 -26.30 9.59
N PHE A 29 21.46 -26.15 8.29
CA PHE A 29 20.46 -26.90 7.53
C PHE A 29 19.03 -26.34 7.58
N ARG A 30 18.76 -25.47 6.62
CA ARG A 30 17.51 -25.52 5.86
C ARG A 30 17.87 -25.90 4.44
N ASP A 31 17.03 -26.69 3.79
CA ASP A 31 17.25 -27.09 2.41
C ASP A 31 17.39 -25.86 1.51
N GLY A 32 18.39 -25.88 0.63
CA GLY A 32 18.62 -24.84 -0.36
C GLY A 32 19.21 -23.54 0.19
N ILE A 33 20.04 -23.56 1.24
CA ILE A 33 20.88 -22.40 1.61
C ILE A 33 22.19 -22.40 0.81
N ILE A 34 22.57 -21.22 0.30
CA ILE A 34 23.87 -20.95 -0.33
C ILE A 34 24.73 -20.19 0.66
N THR A 35 25.98 -20.60 0.85
CA THR A 35 26.95 -19.89 1.70
C THR A 35 28.08 -19.34 0.84
N ALA A 36 28.50 -18.11 1.10
CA ALA A 36 29.62 -17.48 0.40
C ALA A 36 30.45 -16.61 1.35
N GLU A 37 31.76 -16.65 1.20
CA GLU A 37 32.67 -15.64 1.77
C GLU A 37 32.60 -14.39 0.90
N ILE A 38 32.32 -13.24 1.50
CA ILE A 38 32.25 -11.95 0.80
C ILE A 38 33.22 -11.00 1.45
N THR A 39 34.18 -10.52 0.67
CA THR A 39 35.05 -9.42 1.06
C THR A 39 34.38 -8.09 0.72
N MET A 40 34.07 -7.30 1.73
CA MET A 40 33.51 -5.95 1.60
C MET A 40 34.60 -4.90 1.79
N SER A 41 34.45 -3.76 1.12
CA SER A 41 35.35 -2.62 1.23
C SER A 41 34.64 -1.40 1.80
N ARG A 42 35.31 -0.68 2.71
CA ARG A 42 34.86 0.60 3.26
C ARG A 42 34.55 1.62 2.16
N ALA A 43 35.34 1.64 1.09
CA ALA A 43 35.17 2.58 -0.02
C ALA A 43 33.92 2.28 -0.87
N ALA A 44 33.35 1.09 -0.75
CA ALA A 44 32.18 0.63 -1.49
C ALA A 44 31.11 0.10 -0.53
N TYR A 45 30.88 0.80 0.59
CA TYR A 45 29.85 0.48 1.57
C TYR A 45 28.73 1.53 1.55
N PRO A 46 27.45 1.12 1.44
CA PRO A 46 26.32 2.05 1.46
C PRO A 46 26.21 2.73 2.84
N THR A 47 25.96 4.04 2.87
CA THR A 47 25.80 4.80 4.13
C THR A 47 24.33 4.98 4.52
N LEU A 48 23.43 5.03 3.54
CA LEU A 48 22.00 5.22 3.77
C LEU A 48 21.36 3.93 4.31
N PHE A 49 20.65 4.05 5.43
CA PHE A 49 19.99 2.94 6.16
C PHE A 49 20.92 1.81 6.62
N HIS A 50 22.22 2.08 6.75
CA HIS A 50 23.22 1.14 7.25
C HIS A 50 23.89 1.65 8.52
N ALA A 51 24.49 0.73 9.27
CA ALA A 51 25.31 1.10 10.42
C ALA A 51 26.51 1.92 9.95
N MET A 52 26.83 2.98 10.69
CA MET A 52 28.03 3.77 10.42
C MET A 52 29.27 2.93 10.72
N LEU A 53 30.17 2.80 9.74
CA LEU A 53 31.50 2.22 9.96
C LEU A 53 32.29 3.12 10.90
N ARG A 54 32.95 2.53 11.89
CA ARG A 54 33.79 3.22 12.87
C ARG A 54 35.14 3.59 12.26
N PRO A 55 35.85 4.61 12.80
CA PRO A 55 37.18 4.97 12.30
C PRO A 55 38.22 3.83 12.40
N ASP A 56 38.04 2.91 13.35
CA ASP A 56 38.93 1.78 13.62
C ASP A 56 38.56 0.49 12.87
N ASP A 57 37.42 0.44 12.17
CA ASP A 57 37.09 -0.71 11.31
C ASP A 57 38.14 -0.85 10.18
N PRO A 58 38.44 -2.06 9.70
CA PRO A 58 39.40 -2.24 8.62
C PRO A 58 38.87 -1.67 7.28
N ASP A 59 39.78 -1.38 6.35
CA ASP A 59 39.39 -0.92 5.00
C ASP A 59 38.71 -2.02 4.17
N GLU A 60 39.03 -3.28 4.46
CA GLU A 60 38.38 -4.46 3.91
C GLU A 60 38.16 -5.51 5.00
N TRP A 61 37.03 -6.19 4.95
CA TRP A 61 36.73 -7.31 5.85
C TRP A 61 36.01 -8.41 5.08
N THR A 62 36.22 -9.65 5.49
CA THR A 62 35.57 -10.82 4.89
C THR A 62 34.66 -11.48 5.91
N GLU A 63 33.43 -11.70 5.51
CA GLU A 63 32.42 -12.40 6.30
C GLU A 63 31.79 -13.53 5.49
N THR A 64 31.48 -14.62 6.18
CA THR A 64 30.57 -15.64 5.67
C THR A 64 29.16 -15.06 5.63
N HIS A 65 28.45 -15.21 4.51
CA HIS A 65 27.03 -14.89 4.39
C HIS A 65 26.23 -16.09 3.91
N SER A 66 24.99 -16.20 4.38
CA SER A 66 24.01 -17.18 3.93
C SER A 66 22.91 -16.56 3.09
N PHE A 67 22.49 -17.26 2.03
CA PHE A 67 21.45 -16.84 1.10
C PHE A 67 20.39 -17.93 0.91
N SER A 68 19.15 -17.51 0.70
CA SER A 68 18.06 -18.37 0.24
C SER A 68 18.30 -18.79 -1.21
N GLY A 69 18.63 -20.06 -1.43
CA GLY A 69 18.73 -20.66 -2.75
C GLY A 69 17.39 -20.71 -3.47
N ILE A 70 16.27 -20.82 -2.74
CA ILE A 70 14.92 -20.64 -3.31
C ILE A 70 14.78 -19.24 -3.92
N GLY A 71 15.21 -18.20 -3.20
CA GLY A 71 15.21 -16.82 -3.69
C GLY A 71 16.13 -16.64 -4.90
N ALA A 72 17.34 -17.21 -4.86
CA ALA A 72 18.29 -17.17 -5.96
C ALA A 72 17.75 -17.85 -7.23
N ASP A 73 17.20 -19.06 -7.10
CA ASP A 73 16.57 -19.81 -8.20
C ASP A 73 15.38 -19.06 -8.78
N TRP A 74 14.56 -18.45 -7.92
CA TRP A 74 13.43 -17.66 -8.35
C TRP A 74 13.87 -16.45 -9.19
N ILE A 75 14.88 -15.69 -8.75
CA ILE A 75 15.40 -14.55 -9.54
C ILE A 75 15.95 -15.03 -10.88
N ARG A 76 16.74 -16.10 -10.91
CA ARG A 76 17.25 -16.69 -12.17
C ARG A 76 16.10 -17.08 -13.10
N ASN A 77 15.05 -17.71 -12.56
CA ASN A 77 13.87 -18.09 -13.34
C ASN A 77 13.12 -16.88 -13.91
N LEU A 78 12.92 -15.82 -13.11
CA LEU A 78 12.29 -14.59 -13.54
C LEU A 78 13.05 -13.97 -14.72
N ILE A 79 14.37 -13.85 -14.61
CA ILE A 79 15.24 -13.31 -15.68
C ILE A 79 15.11 -14.15 -16.95
N ASN A 80 15.17 -15.48 -16.84
CA ASN A 80 15.04 -16.39 -17.99
C ASN A 80 13.68 -16.29 -18.70
N ARG A 81 12.63 -15.91 -17.97
CA ARG A 81 11.28 -15.67 -18.51
C ARG A 81 11.09 -14.25 -19.07
N GLY A 82 12.14 -13.43 -19.07
CA GLY A 82 12.10 -12.05 -19.56
C GLY A 82 11.48 -11.06 -18.57
N VAL A 83 11.22 -11.43 -17.32
CA VAL A 83 10.80 -10.49 -16.28
C VAL A 83 11.95 -9.51 -16.00
N GLU A 84 11.64 -8.23 -15.85
CA GLU A 84 12.64 -7.26 -15.43
C GLU A 84 12.81 -7.34 -13.91
N VAL A 85 13.99 -7.76 -13.45
CA VAL A 85 14.32 -7.82 -12.03
C VAL A 85 15.26 -6.67 -11.70
N VAL A 86 14.97 -5.93 -10.63
CA VAL A 86 15.76 -4.78 -10.18
C VAL A 86 16.05 -4.86 -8.69
N TRP A 87 17.21 -4.34 -8.28
CA TRP A 87 17.54 -4.22 -6.86
C TRP A 87 16.71 -3.11 -6.21
N ALA A 88 15.94 -3.45 -5.18
CA ALA A 88 15.24 -2.52 -4.30
C ALA A 88 15.75 -2.69 -2.87
N THR A 89 17.05 -2.49 -2.71
CA THR A 89 17.79 -2.77 -1.49
C THR A 89 18.56 -1.55 -1.03
N THR A 90 18.78 -1.45 0.27
CA THR A 90 19.64 -0.40 0.85
C THR A 90 21.09 -0.54 0.37
N TRP A 91 21.49 -1.70 -0.16
CA TRP A 91 22.81 -1.92 -0.76
C TRP A 91 22.99 -1.26 -2.15
N LEU A 92 21.93 -0.71 -2.74
CA LEU A 92 21.99 0.01 -4.01
C LEU A 92 22.71 -0.82 -5.11
N GLY A 93 23.62 -0.19 -5.86
CA GLY A 93 24.47 -0.86 -6.84
C GLY A 93 25.51 -1.80 -6.23
N HIS A 94 25.87 -1.65 -4.96
CA HIS A 94 26.83 -2.54 -4.30
C HIS A 94 26.33 -3.99 -4.20
N ALA A 95 25.01 -4.22 -4.30
CA ALA A 95 24.44 -5.56 -4.41
C ALA A 95 24.97 -6.34 -5.62
N ASN A 96 25.30 -5.66 -6.72
CA ASN A 96 25.93 -6.30 -7.89
C ASN A 96 27.38 -6.74 -7.62
N THR A 97 28.09 -6.02 -6.76
CA THR A 97 29.46 -6.36 -6.39
C THR A 97 29.49 -7.50 -5.38
N TYR A 98 28.69 -7.41 -4.33
CA TYR A 98 28.80 -8.30 -3.19
C TYR A 98 27.91 -9.54 -3.26
N PHE A 99 26.69 -9.42 -3.80
CA PHE A 99 25.69 -10.50 -3.66
C PHE A 99 25.34 -11.18 -4.97
N ALA A 100 25.29 -10.45 -6.09
CA ALA A 100 24.94 -11.04 -7.38
C ALA A 100 25.82 -12.25 -7.76
N PRO A 101 27.16 -12.24 -7.55
CA PRO A 101 28.00 -13.40 -7.85
C PRO A 101 27.65 -14.64 -7.00
N ALA A 102 27.47 -14.47 -5.69
CA ALA A 102 27.11 -15.55 -4.78
C ALA A 102 25.71 -16.13 -5.09
N LEU A 103 24.80 -15.28 -5.54
CA LEU A 103 23.46 -15.66 -5.99
C LEU A 103 23.44 -16.25 -7.40
N GLY A 104 24.57 -16.28 -8.12
CA GLY A 104 24.63 -16.77 -9.50
C GLY A 104 23.70 -16.03 -10.47
N VAL A 105 23.47 -14.73 -10.23
CA VAL A 105 22.64 -13.87 -11.08
C VAL A 105 23.53 -12.84 -11.78
N PRO A 106 23.18 -12.39 -13.00
CA PRO A 106 23.89 -11.28 -13.64
C PRO A 106 23.71 -9.99 -12.84
N SER A 107 24.50 -8.96 -13.16
CA SER A 107 24.27 -7.63 -12.61
C SER A 107 22.86 -7.15 -12.98
N LEU A 108 22.09 -6.73 -11.98
CA LEU A 108 20.73 -6.23 -12.16
C LEU A 108 20.71 -4.70 -12.15
N PRO A 109 19.74 -4.07 -12.85
CA PRO A 109 19.48 -2.64 -12.70
C PRO A 109 19.14 -2.29 -11.24
N VAL A 110 19.50 -1.09 -10.83
CA VAL A 110 19.24 -0.57 -9.49
C VAL A 110 17.93 0.23 -9.52
N GLY A 111 16.93 -0.21 -8.74
CA GLY A 111 15.60 0.39 -8.70
C GLY A 111 15.41 1.49 -7.67
N VAL A 112 16.37 1.66 -6.75
CA VAL A 112 16.39 2.70 -5.70
C VAL A 112 17.80 3.26 -5.59
N VAL A 113 17.95 4.58 -5.50
CA VAL A 113 19.24 5.27 -5.43
C VAL A 113 19.34 6.12 -4.17
N ASP A 114 20.55 6.42 -3.73
CA ASP A 114 20.75 7.49 -2.75
C ASP A 114 20.47 8.83 -3.43
N ASP A 115 19.28 9.37 -3.19
CA ASP A 115 18.82 10.65 -3.71
C ASP A 115 19.06 11.79 -2.73
N GLY A 116 19.76 11.55 -1.62
CA GLY A 116 20.03 12.53 -0.56
C GLY A 116 18.80 12.88 0.30
N TRP A 117 17.68 12.20 0.12
CA TRP A 117 16.46 12.41 0.91
C TRP A 117 16.33 11.33 1.99
N SER A 118 16.18 11.76 3.25
CA SER A 118 15.82 10.87 4.34
C SER A 118 14.30 10.77 4.48
N ASP A 119 13.73 9.63 4.09
CA ASP A 119 12.36 9.29 4.44
C ASP A 119 12.30 8.64 5.84
N TRP A 120 11.09 8.48 6.37
CA TRP A 120 10.85 7.94 7.71
C TRP A 120 11.36 6.51 7.93
N SER A 121 11.53 5.74 6.87
CA SER A 121 12.12 4.40 6.91
C SER A 121 12.67 3.99 5.55
N SER A 122 13.55 2.98 5.52
CA SER A 122 14.03 2.36 4.29
C SER A 122 12.87 1.90 3.39
N ALA A 123 11.82 1.32 3.98
CA ALA A 123 10.63 0.88 3.24
C ALA A 123 9.90 2.08 2.61
N SER A 124 9.77 3.20 3.32
CA SER A 124 9.10 4.41 2.81
C SER A 124 9.90 5.03 1.65
N TRP A 125 11.23 5.09 1.82
CA TRP A 125 12.18 5.54 0.80
C TRP A 125 12.14 4.69 -0.47
N LYS A 126 12.27 3.36 -0.34
CA LYS A 126 12.15 2.41 -1.46
C LYS A 126 10.80 2.59 -2.15
N SER A 127 9.71 2.59 -1.39
CA SER A 127 8.35 2.71 -1.91
C SER A 127 8.13 4.00 -2.73
N ARG A 128 8.66 5.14 -2.27
CA ARG A 128 8.60 6.43 -2.98
C ARG A 128 9.28 6.37 -4.33
N GLN A 129 10.50 5.86 -4.37
CA GLN A 129 11.26 5.74 -5.61
C GLN A 129 10.62 4.72 -6.55
N LEU A 130 10.23 3.56 -6.05
CA LEU A 130 9.56 2.53 -6.84
C LEU A 130 8.21 3.01 -7.40
N GLY A 131 7.45 3.79 -6.62
CA GLY A 131 6.16 4.33 -7.03
C GLY A 131 6.22 5.38 -8.14
N SER A 132 7.36 6.07 -8.25
CA SER A 132 7.62 7.10 -9.27
C SER A 132 8.10 6.52 -10.60
N ASN A 133 8.48 5.23 -10.60
CA ASN A 133 9.06 4.52 -11.74
C ASN A 133 8.11 3.46 -12.32
N TRP A 134 8.43 2.96 -13.52
CA TRP A 134 7.69 1.90 -14.25
C TRP A 134 6.18 2.13 -14.39
N ALA A 135 5.79 3.39 -14.66
CA ALA A 135 4.41 3.77 -14.93
C ALA A 135 3.81 2.89 -16.05
N GLY A 136 2.61 2.34 -15.82
CA GLY A 136 1.89 1.52 -16.79
C GLY A 136 2.28 0.03 -16.83
N ARG A 137 3.35 -0.35 -16.13
CA ARG A 137 3.78 -1.75 -16.01
C ARG A 137 3.37 -2.34 -14.66
N PRO A 138 3.11 -3.66 -14.61
CA PRO A 138 3.00 -4.37 -13.34
C PRO A 138 4.28 -4.25 -12.52
N LEU A 139 4.12 -4.01 -11.23
CA LEU A 139 5.24 -3.87 -10.30
C LEU A 139 4.99 -4.69 -9.04
N LEU A 140 5.85 -5.68 -8.83
CA LEU A 140 5.95 -6.44 -7.60
C LEU A 140 7.16 -5.94 -6.82
N TRP A 141 6.98 -5.52 -5.58
CA TRP A 141 8.06 -5.23 -4.65
C TRP A 141 8.08 -6.29 -3.55
N VAL A 142 9.22 -6.95 -3.38
CA VAL A 142 9.47 -7.96 -2.33
C VAL A 142 10.51 -7.41 -1.36
N ASP A 143 10.14 -7.35 -0.10
CA ASP A 143 10.94 -6.79 1.00
C ASP A 143 10.66 -7.56 2.29
N ASP A 144 11.41 -7.33 3.36
CA ASP A 144 11.08 -7.84 4.70
C ASP A 144 10.61 -6.71 5.65
N VAL A 145 10.84 -5.44 5.28
CA VAL A 145 10.44 -4.29 6.08
C VAL A 145 9.07 -3.76 5.62
N PRO A 146 8.03 -3.79 6.48
CA PRO A 146 6.73 -3.25 6.11
C PRO A 146 6.74 -1.71 6.06
N VAL A 147 5.98 -1.15 5.12
CA VAL A 147 5.67 0.29 5.12
C VAL A 147 4.65 0.57 6.22
N LEU A 148 5.06 1.30 7.25
CA LEU A 148 4.21 1.62 8.41
C LEU A 148 3.16 2.70 8.10
N TYR A 149 3.49 3.61 7.19
CA TYR A 149 2.66 4.79 6.90
C TYR A 149 1.78 4.56 5.67
N PRO A 150 0.44 4.60 5.80
CA PRO A 150 -0.47 4.27 4.72
C PRO A 150 -0.26 5.07 3.43
N GLU A 151 0.08 6.35 3.52
CA GLU A 151 0.40 7.28 2.43
C GLU A 151 1.68 6.91 1.69
N ALA A 152 2.64 6.32 2.39
CA ALA A 152 3.90 5.87 1.81
C ALA A 152 3.79 4.48 1.16
N ARG A 153 2.63 3.81 1.23
CA ARG A 153 2.45 2.50 0.58
C ARG A 153 2.59 2.60 -0.93
N LEU A 154 3.33 1.67 -1.51
CA LEU A 154 3.63 1.65 -2.95
C LEU A 154 2.37 1.76 -3.80
N ASP A 155 1.32 1.00 -3.48
CA ASP A 155 0.07 1.01 -4.23
C ASP A 155 -0.68 2.35 -4.15
N ARG A 156 -0.41 3.21 -3.16
CA ARG A 156 -0.98 4.56 -3.08
C ARG A 156 -0.17 5.57 -3.87
N LEU A 157 1.16 5.44 -3.85
CA LEU A 157 2.10 6.28 -4.57
C LEU A 157 2.03 6.05 -6.09
N ARG A 158 1.56 4.88 -6.52
CA ARG A 158 1.28 4.61 -7.92
C ARG A 158 0.01 5.28 -8.44
N ARG A 159 0.02 5.58 -9.74
CA ARG A 159 -1.12 6.12 -10.49
C ARG A 159 -2.37 5.26 -10.24
N PRO A 160 -3.58 5.86 -10.10
CA PRO A 160 -4.81 5.12 -9.80
C PRO A 160 -5.08 3.90 -10.70
N VAL A 161 -4.79 4.01 -12.00
CA VAL A 161 -4.99 2.92 -12.99
C VAL A 161 -4.01 1.75 -12.83
N ASP A 162 -2.84 1.99 -12.25
CA ASP A 162 -1.78 0.98 -12.06
C ASP A 162 -1.89 0.27 -10.71
N ARG A 163 -2.68 0.79 -9.77
CA ARG A 163 -2.73 0.24 -8.41
C ARG A 163 -3.19 -1.22 -8.36
N ALA A 164 -4.03 -1.64 -9.32
CA ALA A 164 -4.43 -3.06 -9.44
C ALA A 164 -3.30 -3.97 -9.94
N LEU A 165 -2.28 -3.39 -10.56
CA LEU A 165 -1.09 -4.06 -11.08
C LEU A 165 0.14 -3.82 -10.18
N THR A 166 -0.10 -3.39 -8.95
CA THR A 166 0.95 -3.11 -7.97
C THR A 166 0.78 -4.04 -6.79
N ARG A 167 1.84 -4.75 -6.42
CA ARG A 167 1.84 -5.62 -5.26
C ARG A 167 3.09 -5.38 -4.43
N SER A 168 2.92 -5.25 -3.13
CA SER A 168 4.01 -5.34 -2.15
C SER A 168 3.85 -6.67 -1.42
N PHE A 169 4.93 -7.42 -1.30
CA PHE A 169 5.00 -8.66 -0.54
C PHE A 169 6.07 -8.51 0.53
N ILE A 170 5.67 -8.62 1.79
CA ILE A 170 6.57 -8.55 2.92
C ILE A 170 6.85 -9.98 3.38
N VAL A 171 8.11 -10.40 3.33
CA VAL A 171 8.55 -11.71 3.82
C VAL A 171 8.23 -11.80 5.31
N PRO A 172 7.32 -12.70 5.74
CA PRO A 172 6.82 -12.68 7.13
C PRO A 172 7.86 -13.04 8.18
N ASN A 173 8.90 -13.80 7.80
CA ASN A 173 9.97 -14.18 8.69
C ASN A 173 11.33 -14.05 7.97
N PRO A 174 12.05 -12.94 8.16
CA PRO A 174 13.30 -12.67 7.46
C PRO A 174 14.41 -13.67 7.80
N THR A 175 14.27 -14.42 8.90
CA THR A 175 15.20 -15.51 9.25
C THR A 175 15.20 -16.64 8.21
N PHE A 176 14.11 -16.80 7.45
CA PHE A 176 13.99 -17.86 6.43
C PHE A 176 14.15 -17.32 5.00
N GLY A 177 14.10 -16.01 4.80
CA GLY A 177 13.98 -15.42 3.48
C GLY A 177 12.67 -15.79 2.80
N ILE A 178 12.59 -15.53 1.51
CA ILE A 178 11.46 -15.95 0.68
C ILE A 178 11.40 -17.49 0.57
N ARG A 179 10.19 -18.05 0.73
CA ARG A 179 9.97 -19.51 0.68
C ARG A 179 9.25 -19.94 -0.60
N ALA A 180 9.26 -21.24 -0.89
CA ALA A 180 8.63 -21.78 -2.10
C ALA A 180 7.13 -21.46 -2.21
N ALA A 181 6.39 -21.50 -1.08
CA ALA A 181 4.98 -21.12 -1.06
C ALA A 181 4.76 -19.64 -1.37
N ASP A 182 5.69 -18.78 -0.94
CA ASP A 182 5.66 -17.35 -1.23
C ASP A 182 5.92 -17.13 -2.74
N VAL A 183 6.95 -17.78 -3.29
CA VAL A 183 7.27 -17.78 -4.72
C VAL A 183 6.06 -18.19 -5.57
N GLN A 184 5.36 -19.28 -5.21
CA GLN A 184 4.18 -19.73 -5.94
C GLN A 184 3.11 -18.63 -6.02
N ILE A 185 2.77 -18.01 -4.88
CA ILE A 185 1.76 -16.95 -4.81
C ILE A 185 2.16 -15.72 -5.63
N LEU A 186 3.47 -15.42 -5.68
CA LEU A 186 4.00 -14.30 -6.46
C LEU A 186 3.98 -14.61 -7.96
N ASP A 187 4.35 -15.82 -8.35
CA ASP A 187 4.36 -16.27 -9.74
C ASP A 187 2.95 -16.36 -10.33
N GLU A 188 1.96 -16.81 -9.56
CA GLU A 188 0.55 -16.79 -9.98
C GLU A 188 0.09 -15.35 -10.29
N TRP A 189 0.51 -14.38 -9.48
CA TRP A 189 0.21 -12.97 -9.71
C TRP A 189 0.98 -12.41 -10.91
N LEU A 190 2.25 -12.78 -11.08
CA LEU A 190 3.05 -12.38 -12.25
C LEU A 190 2.44 -12.93 -13.55
N ALA A 191 1.96 -14.18 -13.55
CA ALA A 191 1.28 -14.78 -14.69
C ALA A 191 0.01 -14.00 -15.08
N LEU A 192 -0.82 -13.62 -14.10
CA LEU A 192 -2.01 -12.79 -14.36
C LEU A 192 -1.65 -11.41 -14.92
N THR A 193 -0.64 -10.76 -14.34
CA THR A 193 -0.25 -9.41 -14.76
C THR A 193 0.43 -9.36 -16.13
N SER A 194 0.95 -10.48 -16.61
CA SER A 194 1.64 -10.59 -17.90
C SER A 194 0.71 -10.74 -19.10
N THR A 195 -0.61 -10.62 -18.92
CA THR A 195 -1.60 -10.69 -20.01
C THR A 195 -2.64 -9.60 -19.89
N GLU A 196 -3.21 -9.17 -21.02
CA GLU A 196 -4.27 -8.17 -21.01
C GLU A 196 -5.53 -8.64 -20.24
N ALA A 197 -5.91 -9.92 -20.44
CA ALA A 197 -7.05 -10.50 -19.75
C ALA A 197 -6.84 -10.56 -18.23
N GLY A 198 -5.67 -10.99 -17.77
CA GLY A 198 -5.37 -11.05 -16.33
C GLY A 198 -5.25 -9.65 -15.71
N GLN A 199 -4.69 -8.66 -16.42
CA GLN A 199 -4.72 -7.27 -15.95
C GLN A 199 -6.14 -6.70 -15.83
N ARG A 200 -7.05 -7.01 -16.77
CA ARG A 200 -8.47 -6.63 -16.67
C ARG A 200 -9.12 -7.28 -15.45
N GLU A 201 -8.84 -8.56 -15.20
CA GLU A 201 -9.37 -9.27 -14.04
C GLU A 201 -8.88 -8.66 -12.72
N LEU A 202 -7.59 -8.35 -12.60
CA LEU A 202 -7.04 -7.69 -11.40
C LEU A 202 -7.70 -6.32 -11.14
N ARG A 203 -7.95 -5.54 -12.19
CA ARG A 203 -8.68 -4.26 -12.09
C ARG A 203 -10.12 -4.49 -11.62
N ARG A 204 -10.82 -5.49 -12.17
CA ARG A 204 -12.18 -5.87 -11.76
C ARG A 204 -12.23 -6.29 -10.29
N GLN A 205 -11.28 -7.12 -9.85
CA GLN A 205 -11.15 -7.56 -8.46
C GLN A 205 -10.93 -6.39 -7.52
N ARG A 206 -10.02 -5.45 -7.85
CA ARG A 206 -9.78 -4.25 -7.03
C ARG A 206 -11.03 -3.37 -6.92
N GLN A 207 -11.77 -3.18 -8.02
CA GLN A 207 -13.05 -2.46 -8.01
C GLN A 207 -14.11 -3.15 -7.13
N LEU A 208 -14.20 -4.48 -7.19
CA LEU A 208 -15.09 -5.27 -6.33
C LEU A 208 -14.71 -5.17 -4.86
N GLN A 209 -13.42 -5.25 -4.53
CA GLN A 209 -12.93 -5.06 -3.16
C GLN A 209 -13.25 -3.66 -2.64
N PHE A 210 -13.06 -2.62 -3.46
CA PHE A 210 -13.42 -1.25 -3.11
C PHE A 210 -14.93 -1.11 -2.85
N ARG A 211 -15.77 -1.64 -3.75
CA ARG A 211 -17.22 -1.68 -3.55
C ARG A 211 -17.59 -2.40 -2.25
N ARG A 212 -17.05 -3.60 -2.01
CA ARG A 212 -17.30 -4.37 -0.78
C ARG A 212 -16.89 -3.61 0.49
N ARG A 213 -15.73 -2.94 0.49
CA ARG A 213 -15.28 -2.12 1.62
C ARG A 213 -16.19 -0.92 1.84
N ARG A 214 -16.54 -0.20 0.77
CA ARG A 214 -17.48 0.93 0.84
C ARG A 214 -18.84 0.50 1.36
N ASP A 215 -19.39 -0.57 0.83
CA ASP A 215 -20.72 -1.06 1.21
C ASP A 215 -20.71 -1.63 2.63
N ARG A 216 -19.60 -2.26 3.07
CA ARG A 216 -19.39 -2.65 4.47
C ARG A 216 -19.36 -1.45 5.40
N PHE A 217 -18.50 -0.46 5.12
CA PHE A 217 -18.44 0.78 5.88
C PHE A 217 -19.81 1.47 5.97
N ARG A 218 -20.58 1.43 4.89
CA ARG A 218 -21.94 1.96 4.89
C ARG A 218 -22.89 1.20 5.81
N ARG A 219 -22.86 -0.13 5.77
CA ARG A 219 -23.67 -0.95 6.69
C ARG A 219 -23.25 -0.77 8.14
N GLU A 220 -21.95 -0.72 8.42
CA GLU A 220 -21.42 -0.52 9.78
C GLU A 220 -21.82 0.84 10.36
N ARG A 221 -21.86 1.88 9.53
CA ARG A 221 -22.14 3.24 10.00
C ARG A 221 -23.62 3.65 9.94
N TRP A 222 -24.42 3.09 9.04
CA TRP A 222 -25.82 3.49 8.83
C TRP A 222 -26.82 2.32 8.80
N GLY A 223 -26.38 1.07 8.98
CA GLY A 223 -27.22 -0.13 8.95
C GLY A 223 -27.68 -0.51 7.54
N THR A 224 -28.44 0.35 6.86
CA THR A 224 -29.04 0.10 5.54
C THR A 224 -28.58 1.12 4.48
N GLU A 225 -28.62 0.73 3.20
CA GLU A 225 -28.36 1.67 2.09
C GLU A 225 -29.43 2.77 2.02
N ALA A 226 -30.67 2.49 2.47
CA ALA A 226 -31.74 3.49 2.57
C ALA A 226 -31.40 4.58 3.60
N ALA A 227 -30.97 4.18 4.81
CA ALA A 227 -30.52 5.10 5.85
C ALA A 227 -29.30 5.92 5.41
N TYR A 228 -28.31 5.32 4.75
CA TYR A 228 -27.18 6.07 4.17
C TYR A 228 -27.63 7.10 3.11
N ARG A 229 -28.55 6.73 2.22
CA ARG A 229 -29.08 7.67 1.21
C ARG A 229 -29.83 8.82 1.86
N ARG A 230 -30.63 8.55 2.88
CA ARG A 230 -31.34 9.55 3.68
C ARG A 230 -30.36 10.50 4.37
N TRP A 231 -29.39 9.95 5.11
CA TRP A 231 -28.30 10.69 5.73
C TRP A 231 -27.61 11.63 4.71
N ARG A 232 -27.24 11.10 3.53
CA ARG A 232 -26.55 11.89 2.50
C ARG A 232 -27.41 13.04 1.95
N LYS A 233 -28.72 12.85 1.81
CA LYS A 233 -29.64 13.91 1.35
C LYS A 233 -29.74 15.04 2.37
N TYR A 234 -30.01 14.70 3.64
CA TYR A 234 -30.10 15.71 4.70
C TYR A 234 -28.77 16.41 4.93
N ARG A 235 -27.64 15.70 4.91
CA ARG A 235 -26.31 16.33 5.04
C ARG A 235 -26.07 17.36 3.95
N ARG A 236 -26.46 17.05 2.71
CA ARG A 236 -26.30 17.95 1.58
C ARG A 236 -27.10 19.25 1.77
N ALA A 237 -28.37 19.13 2.17
CA ALA A 237 -29.23 20.30 2.38
C ALA A 237 -28.78 21.13 3.59
N LEU A 238 -28.44 20.47 4.70
CA LEU A 238 -27.94 21.16 5.90
C LEU A 238 -26.61 21.88 5.63
N ASN A 239 -25.73 21.36 4.77
CA ASN A 239 -24.50 22.04 4.36
C ASN A 239 -24.72 23.32 3.54
N GLU A 240 -25.95 23.62 3.11
CA GLU A 240 -26.28 24.92 2.47
C GLU A 240 -26.40 26.05 3.50
N VAL A 241 -26.66 25.69 4.77
CA VAL A 241 -26.89 26.65 5.87
C VAL A 241 -25.96 26.44 7.08
N LEU A 242 -25.25 25.32 7.14
CA LEU A 242 -24.25 24.98 8.15
C LEU A 242 -22.89 24.71 7.48
N ALA A 243 -21.81 25.00 8.20
CA ALA A 243 -20.47 24.71 7.72
C ALA A 243 -20.28 23.20 7.41
N PRO A 244 -19.52 22.81 6.37
CA PRO A 244 -19.32 21.40 6.00
C PRO A 244 -18.72 20.51 7.10
N ASP A 245 -18.06 21.10 8.09
CA ASP A 245 -17.46 20.49 9.27
C ASP A 245 -18.25 20.74 10.57
N SER A 246 -19.43 21.38 10.49
CA SER A 246 -20.31 21.64 11.63
C SER A 246 -20.67 20.35 12.39
N VAL A 247 -20.41 20.38 13.70
CA VAL A 247 -20.77 19.32 14.65
C VAL A 247 -22.29 19.17 14.73
N LEU A 248 -23.02 20.28 14.92
CA LEU A 248 -24.48 20.32 14.86
C LEU A 248 -25.03 19.68 13.59
N GLY A 249 -24.48 20.05 12.44
CA GLY A 249 -24.93 19.49 11.18
C GLY A 249 -24.72 17.97 11.12
N SER A 250 -23.63 17.45 11.72
CA SER A 250 -23.35 16.01 11.74
C SER A 250 -24.35 15.29 12.64
N THR A 251 -24.61 15.85 13.82
CA THR A 251 -25.56 15.32 14.79
C THR A 251 -26.97 15.29 14.21
N LEU A 252 -27.48 16.43 13.69
CA LEU A 252 -28.80 16.51 13.07
C LEU A 252 -28.97 15.48 11.93
N THR A 253 -27.94 15.32 11.09
CA THR A 253 -28.03 14.37 9.98
C THR A 253 -28.14 12.92 10.47
N SER A 254 -27.42 12.56 11.54
CA SER A 254 -27.51 11.22 12.13
C SER A 254 -28.88 10.96 12.73
N GLU A 255 -29.40 11.89 13.54
CA GLU A 255 -30.74 11.82 14.14
C GLU A 255 -31.83 11.72 13.05
N LEU A 256 -31.73 12.51 11.98
CA LEU A 256 -32.65 12.41 10.84
C LEU A 256 -32.54 11.08 10.09
N ALA A 257 -31.36 10.45 10.06
CA ALA A 257 -31.21 9.15 9.42
C ALA A 257 -31.86 8.03 10.25
N GLU A 258 -31.76 8.11 11.58
CA GLU A 258 -32.33 7.16 12.54
C GLU A 258 -33.85 7.32 12.68
N HIS A 259 -34.35 8.55 12.72
CA HIS A 259 -35.77 8.87 12.88
C HIS A 259 -36.51 9.08 11.56
N GLU A 260 -35.99 8.55 10.46
CA GLU A 260 -36.60 8.59 9.13
C GLU A 260 -37.00 9.99 8.64
N GLY A 261 -36.18 10.99 8.98
CA GLY A 261 -36.40 12.39 8.63
C GLY A 261 -37.36 13.14 9.55
N ASN A 262 -37.86 12.49 10.60
CA ASN A 262 -38.78 13.09 11.55
C ASN A 262 -38.01 13.62 12.76
N LEU A 263 -37.81 14.94 12.81
CA LEU A 263 -37.45 15.66 14.02
C LEU A 263 -38.40 16.83 14.20
N SER A 264 -38.88 17.01 15.42
CA SER A 264 -39.69 18.16 15.83
C SER A 264 -38.83 19.42 15.99
N LEU A 265 -39.46 20.59 15.97
CA LEU A 265 -38.79 21.84 16.28
C LEU A 265 -38.09 21.81 17.65
N ALA A 266 -38.70 21.16 18.64
CA ALA A 266 -38.15 21.04 19.99
C ALA A 266 -36.86 20.20 20.02
N GLU A 267 -36.84 19.08 19.30
CA GLU A 267 -35.64 18.24 19.17
C GLU A 267 -34.53 18.98 18.41
N ILE A 268 -34.87 19.69 17.33
CA ILE A 268 -33.89 20.50 16.58
C ILE A 268 -33.34 21.63 17.46
N ALA A 269 -34.19 22.31 18.22
CA ALA A 269 -33.79 23.37 19.14
C ALA A 269 -32.89 22.83 20.26
N PHE A 270 -33.20 21.66 20.79
CA PHE A 270 -32.36 20.95 21.74
C PHE A 270 -30.98 20.63 21.14
N LEU A 271 -30.93 19.98 19.97
CA LEU A 271 -29.67 19.61 19.33
C LEU A 271 -28.84 20.85 18.97
N ARG A 272 -29.48 21.92 18.48
CA ARG A 272 -28.81 23.22 18.22
C ARG A 272 -28.21 23.81 19.49
N LYS A 273 -28.94 23.76 20.61
CA LYS A 273 -28.44 24.28 21.89
C LYS A 273 -27.22 23.50 22.38
N GLU A 274 -27.25 22.18 22.27
CA GLU A 274 -26.20 21.32 22.82
C GLU A 274 -24.97 21.19 21.90
N TRP A 275 -25.13 21.30 20.58
CA TRP A 275 -24.09 21.00 19.59
C TRP A 275 -23.79 22.13 18.59
N GLY A 276 -24.55 23.22 18.62
CA GLY A 276 -24.45 24.33 17.67
C GLY A 276 -23.62 25.51 18.17
N ASP A 277 -23.06 26.25 17.23
CA ASP A 277 -22.39 27.52 17.47
C ASP A 277 -23.40 28.67 17.52
N ARG A 278 -23.00 29.80 18.14
CA ARG A 278 -23.85 31.00 18.18
C ARG A 278 -24.22 31.53 16.80
N ALA A 279 -23.36 31.33 15.82
CA ALA A 279 -23.54 31.77 14.44
C ALA A 279 -24.44 30.81 13.63
N ASP A 280 -24.76 29.62 14.14
CA ASP A 280 -25.59 28.66 13.43
C ASP A 280 -27.04 29.16 13.31
N PRO A 281 -27.74 28.86 12.21
CA PRO A 281 -29.12 29.26 11.99
C PRO A 281 -30.05 28.83 13.12
N PRO A 282 -31.13 29.58 13.39
CA PRO A 282 -32.12 29.20 14.40
C PRO A 282 -32.82 27.90 14.01
N ALA A 283 -33.42 27.22 15.01
CA ALA A 283 -34.03 25.89 14.82
C ALA A 283 -35.14 25.89 13.76
N GLU A 284 -35.87 27.00 13.62
CA GLU A 284 -36.92 27.21 12.63
C GLU A 284 -36.38 27.27 11.20
N GLU A 285 -35.16 27.77 11.01
CA GLU A 285 -34.50 27.76 9.70
C GLU A 285 -34.00 26.36 9.35
N LEU A 286 -33.39 25.68 10.32
CA LEU A 286 -32.96 24.29 10.16
C LEU A 286 -34.14 23.36 9.85
N LEU A 287 -35.27 23.53 10.55
CA LEU A 287 -36.50 22.78 10.29
C LEU A 287 -37.02 23.02 8.87
N ARG A 288 -37.01 24.27 8.37
CA ARG A 288 -37.42 24.58 7.00
C ARG A 288 -36.56 23.87 5.94
N VAL A 289 -35.25 23.75 6.18
CA VAL A 289 -34.34 22.97 5.32
C VAL A 289 -34.66 21.48 5.38
N ILE A 290 -34.95 20.93 6.56
CA ILE A 290 -35.31 19.51 6.73
C ILE A 290 -36.65 19.20 6.03
N GLU A 291 -37.66 20.05 6.21
CA GLU A 291 -38.98 19.90 5.59
C GLU A 291 -38.95 20.05 4.08
N SER A 292 -38.05 20.86 3.52
CA SER A 292 -37.89 20.97 2.07
C SER A 292 -37.39 19.65 1.47
N VAL A 293 -36.42 18.99 2.13
CA VAL A 293 -35.93 17.67 1.72
C VAL A 293 -37.05 16.63 1.82
N ARG A 294 -37.84 16.62 2.89
CA ARG A 294 -38.96 15.69 3.07
C ARG A 294 -40.00 15.81 1.95
N ARG A 295 -40.44 17.03 1.64
CA ARG A 295 -41.41 17.27 0.56
C ARG A 295 -40.95 16.72 -0.78
N LEU A 296 -39.66 16.88 -1.09
CA LEU A 296 -39.07 16.31 -2.31
C LEU A 296 -39.05 14.77 -2.31
N GLU A 297 -39.02 14.11 -1.15
CA GLU A 297 -39.12 12.64 -1.05
C GLU A 297 -40.55 12.15 -1.28
N ASP A 298 -41.54 12.86 -0.74
CA ASP A 298 -42.95 12.54 -0.91
C ASP A 298 -43.41 12.74 -2.37
N ASP A 299 -42.96 13.81 -3.02
CA ASP A 299 -43.22 14.10 -4.44
C ASP A 299 -42.54 13.11 -5.39
N ALA A 300 -41.37 12.56 -5.02
CA ALA A 300 -40.67 11.56 -5.81
C ALA A 300 -41.29 10.16 -5.68
N SER A 301 -41.97 9.87 -4.57
CA SER A 301 -42.63 8.59 -4.29
C SER A 301 -44.03 8.49 -4.91
N THR A 302 -44.58 9.61 -5.40
CA THR A 302 -45.90 9.73 -6.03
C THR A 302 -45.85 9.82 -7.56
N LYS A 303 -44.67 9.82 -8.18
CA LYS A 303 -44.51 9.67 -9.64
C LYS A 303 -44.50 8.19 -10.04
N PRO A 304 -45.36 7.76 -10.99
CA PRO A 304 -45.46 6.36 -11.45
C PRO A 304 -44.20 5.87 -12.18
#